data_AF-A0A178ZQ71-F1
#
_entry.id   AF-A0A178ZQ71-F1
#
_cell.length_a   1.000
_cell.length_b   1.000
_cell.length_c   1.000
_cell.angle_alpha   90.00
_cell.angle_beta   90.00
_cell.angle_gamma   90.00
#
_symmetry.space_group_name_H-M   'P 1'
#
loop_
_entity.id
_entity.type
_entity.pdbx_description
1 polymer ?
#
loop_
_entity_poly.entity_id
_entity_poly.type
_entity_poly.pdbx_seq_one_letter_code
_entity_poly.pdbx_strand_id
1 'polypeptide(L)'
;MVFELHIWGPAFELPSIDAQCLATIFYLRQCLHPDLWVLIPSSDARVSPLGELPALHDGETWVAGFTNIVDYLRDISNGEQDLNKDLSAQQQADCAAFSAFITSRGQPLLDLSLYVSSDNYLKCTRQALSDILTWPNSWNLPHQWRAQAKKRSEHLGLSSLDVDSTQEENKTADAGLTAHIPKALRRPRQTVTGLLGRHQQKNRFRLDAVTEDFFEPLDEMLGEKNWLLGDHASSADCLAIGYLALMQTPALEHGWLRESLQTNHARLDTWAKSRAPEVFGPPVDVSEVLGRKPGVASVPSSLPWRVPAPRSLPQILQAVVEGCISSIPAIGSLHGISEIGNTHGAGRERYREKQLQLARLQRQRDAYLGVVASTVTTMGLVAWLVYQGLLPVRSVPRRRGFGEAGVLLGL
;
A
#
# COMPACT_ATOMS: atom_id res chain seq x y z
N MET A 1 -18.73 -7.67 23.49
CA MET A 1 -18.02 -6.61 22.74
C MET A 1 -17.65 -7.22 21.41
N VAL A 2 -17.88 -6.51 20.31
CA VAL A 2 -17.68 -7.04 18.95
C VAL A 2 -16.46 -6.37 18.36
N PHE A 3 -15.51 -7.16 17.85
CA PHE A 3 -14.32 -6.66 17.19
C PHE A 3 -14.67 -6.07 15.81
N GLU A 4 -14.23 -4.85 15.52
CA GLU A 4 -14.45 -4.22 14.22
C GLU A 4 -13.15 -4.25 13.41
N LEU A 5 -13.12 -5.05 12.33
CA LEU A 5 -11.97 -5.11 11.43
C LEU A 5 -12.19 -4.15 10.25
N HIS A 6 -11.34 -3.14 10.15
CA HIS A 6 -11.28 -2.20 9.05
C HIS A 6 -10.29 -2.69 7.99
N ILE A 7 -10.79 -2.84 6.76
CA ILE A 7 -10.00 -3.30 5.60
C ILE A 7 -10.12 -2.33 4.42
N TRP A 8 -9.27 -2.54 3.41
CA TRP A 8 -9.53 -2.02 2.07
C TRP A 8 -10.74 -2.73 1.45
N GLY A 9 -11.46 -2.05 0.55
CA GLY A 9 -12.65 -2.63 -0.06
C GLY A 9 -12.37 -3.82 -1.00
N PRO A 10 -13.44 -4.54 -1.36
CA PRO A 10 -13.36 -5.75 -2.18
C PRO A 10 -12.91 -5.47 -3.61
N ALA A 11 -12.06 -6.34 -4.13
CA ALA A 11 -11.45 -6.26 -5.46
C ALA A 11 -11.18 -7.65 -6.01
N PHE A 12 -11.19 -7.81 -7.34
CA PHE A 12 -10.79 -9.06 -7.99
C PHE A 12 -11.49 -10.30 -7.43
N GLU A 13 -12.79 -10.20 -7.13
CA GLU A 13 -13.59 -11.29 -6.52
C GLU A 13 -13.15 -11.69 -5.09
N LEU A 14 -12.21 -10.95 -4.49
CA LEU A 14 -11.72 -11.14 -3.14
C LEU A 14 -12.30 -10.07 -2.19
N PRO A 15 -12.39 -10.36 -0.88
CA PRO A 15 -12.89 -9.40 0.11
C PRO A 15 -12.08 -8.11 0.23
N SER A 16 -10.81 -8.11 -0.20
CA SER A 16 -9.93 -6.94 -0.12
C SER A 16 -8.89 -6.95 -1.25
N ILE A 17 -8.44 -5.78 -1.68
CA ILE A 17 -7.34 -5.61 -2.64
C ILE A 17 -5.94 -5.86 -2.04
N ASP A 18 -5.83 -5.85 -0.71
CA ASP A 18 -4.56 -5.96 0.00
C ASP A 18 -4.36 -7.35 0.64
N ALA A 19 -3.15 -7.87 0.54
CA ALA A 19 -2.81 -9.21 0.99
C ALA A 19 -2.87 -9.36 2.51
N GLN A 20 -2.40 -8.35 3.24
CA GLN A 20 -2.44 -8.38 4.71
C GLN A 20 -3.87 -8.26 5.24
N CYS A 21 -4.72 -7.48 4.57
CA CYS A 21 -6.15 -7.45 4.87
C CYS A 21 -6.81 -8.82 4.69
N LEU A 22 -6.54 -9.51 3.56
CA LEU A 22 -7.05 -10.86 3.32
C LEU A 22 -6.54 -11.87 4.36
N ALA A 23 -5.26 -11.82 4.70
CA ALA A 23 -4.67 -12.66 5.73
C ALA A 23 -5.31 -12.44 7.10
N THR A 24 -5.63 -11.19 7.45
CA THR A 24 -6.29 -10.85 8.72
C THR A 24 -7.73 -11.37 8.75
N ILE A 25 -8.47 -11.27 7.64
CA ILE A 25 -9.82 -11.85 7.52
C ILE A 25 -9.77 -13.36 7.73
N PHE A 26 -8.80 -14.04 7.11
CA PHE A 26 -8.59 -15.47 7.28
C PHE A 26 -8.30 -15.81 8.75
N TYR A 27 -7.39 -15.08 9.37
CA TYR A 27 -7.01 -15.28 10.77
C TYR A 27 -8.21 -15.12 11.72
N LEU A 28 -8.99 -14.03 11.57
CA LEU A 28 -10.17 -13.81 12.41
C LEU A 28 -11.24 -14.88 12.20
N ARG A 29 -11.47 -15.32 10.96
CA ARG A 29 -12.44 -16.39 10.67
C ARG A 29 -12.04 -17.72 11.33
N GLN A 30 -10.75 -17.99 11.45
CA GLN A 30 -10.25 -19.21 12.08
C GLN A 30 -10.27 -19.12 13.61
N CYS A 31 -9.99 -17.93 14.17
CA CYS A 31 -9.90 -17.73 15.63
C CYS A 31 -11.24 -17.42 16.31
N LEU A 32 -12.13 -16.72 15.61
CA LEU A 32 -13.33 -16.13 16.20
C LEU A 32 -14.61 -16.67 15.57
N HIS A 33 -15.64 -16.82 16.40
CA HIS A 33 -17.00 -17.02 15.91
C HIS A 33 -17.51 -15.79 15.15
N PRO A 34 -18.31 -15.96 14.08
CA PRO A 34 -18.82 -14.85 13.26
C PRO A 34 -19.57 -13.75 14.04
N ASP A 35 -20.18 -14.08 15.18
CA ASP A 35 -20.94 -13.12 15.99
C ASP A 35 -20.05 -12.19 16.83
N LEU A 36 -18.76 -12.52 16.97
CA LEU A 36 -17.80 -11.77 17.79
C LEU A 36 -17.06 -10.69 17.02
N TRP A 37 -17.18 -10.65 15.69
CA TRP A 37 -16.46 -9.68 14.88
C TRP A 37 -17.26 -9.25 13.65
N VAL A 38 -16.89 -8.09 13.12
CA VAL A 38 -17.56 -7.45 11.98
C VAL A 38 -16.50 -6.90 11.03
N LEU A 39 -16.76 -7.03 9.73
CA LEU A 39 -15.89 -6.58 8.66
C LEU A 39 -16.38 -5.27 8.05
N ILE A 40 -15.55 -4.23 8.07
CA ILE A 40 -15.89 -2.88 7.59
C ILE A 40 -14.94 -2.48 6.44
N PRO A 41 -15.45 -2.32 5.20
CA PRO A 41 -14.68 -1.90 4.02
C PRO A 41 -14.48 -0.38 4.02
N SER A 42 -13.66 0.12 4.95
CA SER A 42 -13.52 1.57 5.18
C SER A 42 -12.87 2.30 4.01
N SER A 43 -11.95 1.63 3.30
CA SER A 43 -11.27 2.18 2.12
C SER A 43 -10.53 3.50 2.38
N ASP A 44 -10.17 3.74 3.64
CA ASP A 44 -9.41 4.89 4.10
C ASP A 44 -8.58 4.48 5.33
N ALA A 45 -7.26 4.62 5.23
CA ALA A 45 -6.35 4.28 6.32
C ALA A 45 -6.41 5.30 7.48
N ARG A 46 -6.98 6.49 7.24
CA ARG A 46 -7.13 7.56 8.24
C ARG A 46 -8.14 7.23 9.34
N VAL A 47 -8.96 6.20 9.15
CA VAL A 47 -9.90 5.73 10.19
C VAL A 47 -9.12 5.27 11.42
N SER A 48 -7.94 4.66 11.20
CA SER A 48 -7.03 4.28 12.26
C SER A 48 -6.06 5.43 12.58
N PRO A 49 -5.77 5.71 13.87
CA PRO A 49 -4.71 6.64 14.26
C PRO A 49 -3.32 6.18 13.81
N LEU A 50 -3.18 4.91 13.40
CA LEU A 50 -1.93 4.37 12.86
C LEU A 50 -1.73 4.73 11.37
N GLY A 51 -2.80 5.09 10.64
CA GLY A 51 -2.70 5.44 9.22
C GLY A 51 -2.40 4.25 8.31
N GLU A 52 -2.64 3.02 8.78
CA GLU A 52 -2.42 1.78 8.06
C GLU A 52 -3.66 0.87 8.17
N LEU A 53 -3.89 0.07 7.13
CA LEU A 53 -4.88 -1.01 7.11
C LEU A 53 -4.14 -2.31 6.74
N PRO A 54 -4.50 -3.47 7.32
CA PRO A 54 -5.68 -3.74 8.16
C PRO A 54 -5.60 -3.10 9.56
N ALA A 55 -6.75 -2.70 10.10
CA ALA A 55 -6.84 -2.15 11.46
C ALA A 55 -8.00 -2.76 12.25
N LEU A 56 -7.72 -3.25 13.45
CA LEU A 56 -8.68 -3.80 14.39
C LEU A 56 -9.06 -2.74 15.43
N HIS A 57 -10.35 -2.58 15.64
CA HIS A 57 -10.94 -1.72 16.65
C HIS A 57 -11.65 -2.55 17.72
N ASP A 58 -11.22 -2.37 18.97
CA ASP A 58 -11.75 -3.03 20.15
C ASP A 58 -12.14 -1.96 21.20
N GLY A 59 -13.30 -1.36 21.00
CA GLY A 59 -13.87 -0.35 21.91
C GLY A 59 -13.11 0.97 21.89
N GLU A 60 -12.02 1.08 22.65
CA GLU A 60 -11.15 2.26 22.68
C GLU A 60 -9.77 2.00 22.06
N THR A 61 -9.41 0.72 21.87
CA THR A 61 -8.08 0.31 21.40
C THR A 61 -8.08 0.05 19.89
N TRP A 62 -7.07 0.60 19.22
CA TRP A 62 -6.80 0.47 17.79
C TRP A 62 -5.45 -0.20 17.61
N VAL A 63 -5.45 -1.24 16.78
CA VAL A 63 -4.24 -1.98 16.41
C VAL A 63 -4.22 -2.12 14.89
N ALA A 64 -3.10 -1.81 14.25
CA ALA A 64 -2.96 -1.87 12.79
C ALA A 64 -1.77 -2.74 12.39
N GLY A 65 -1.89 -3.35 11.22
CA GLY A 65 -0.94 -4.32 10.68
C GLY A 65 -1.21 -5.75 11.18
N PHE A 66 -1.04 -6.71 10.28
CA PHE A 66 -1.37 -8.12 10.54
C PHE A 66 -0.67 -8.68 11.80
N THR A 67 0.66 -8.53 11.89
CA THR A 67 1.46 -9.06 13.01
C THR A 67 1.02 -8.48 14.35
N ASN A 68 0.78 -7.17 14.39
CA ASN A 68 0.35 -6.50 15.62
C ASN A 68 -1.05 -6.96 16.05
N ILE A 69 -1.94 -7.21 15.09
CA ILE A 69 -3.30 -7.73 15.35
C ILE A 69 -3.24 -9.15 15.92
N VAL A 70 -2.41 -10.02 15.34
CA VAL A 70 -2.18 -11.39 15.85
C VAL A 70 -1.65 -11.35 17.28
N ASP A 71 -0.63 -10.54 17.54
CA ASP A 71 -0.05 -10.39 18.89
C ASP A 71 -1.09 -9.81 19.87
N TYR A 72 -1.91 -8.86 19.44
CA TYR A 72 -2.96 -8.27 20.28
C TYR A 72 -4.04 -9.29 20.66
N LEU A 73 -4.48 -10.12 19.71
CA LEU A 73 -5.48 -11.16 19.97
C LEU A 73 -4.92 -12.25 20.89
N ARG A 74 -3.64 -12.61 20.75
CA ARG A 74 -2.93 -13.47 21.69
C ARG A 74 -2.95 -12.87 23.10
N ASP A 75 -2.60 -11.59 23.23
CA ASP A 75 -2.52 -10.91 24.53
C ASP A 75 -3.88 -10.79 25.24
N ILE A 76 -4.97 -10.50 24.51
CA ILE A 76 -6.31 -10.37 25.11
C ILE A 76 -6.86 -11.72 25.57
N SER A 77 -6.63 -12.76 24.78
CA SER A 77 -7.21 -14.09 25.01
C SER A 77 -6.37 -14.97 25.94
N ASN A 78 -5.29 -14.43 26.53
CA ASN A 78 -4.28 -15.21 27.27
C ASN A 78 -3.79 -16.44 26.47
N GLY A 79 -3.72 -16.33 25.14
CA GLY A 79 -3.30 -17.40 24.24
C GLY A 79 -4.39 -18.35 23.75
N GLU A 80 -5.65 -18.22 24.17
CA GLU A 80 -6.73 -19.10 23.68
C GLU A 80 -7.00 -18.92 22.17
N GLN A 81 -6.91 -17.67 21.68
CA GLN A 81 -7.15 -17.28 20.29
C GLN A 81 -5.86 -17.24 19.46
N ASP A 82 -4.81 -17.94 19.89
CA ASP A 82 -3.58 -18.07 19.11
C ASP A 82 -3.62 -19.34 18.24
N LEU A 83 -3.56 -19.16 16.92
CA LEU A 83 -3.43 -20.26 15.96
C LEU A 83 -2.12 -21.03 16.12
N ASN A 84 -1.10 -20.39 16.69
CA ASN A 84 0.24 -20.98 16.83
C ASN A 84 0.44 -21.71 18.16
N LYS A 85 -0.60 -21.83 19.00
CA LYS A 85 -0.49 -22.37 20.37
C LYS A 85 -0.05 -23.84 20.41
N ASP A 86 -0.51 -24.64 19.44
CA ASP A 86 -0.26 -26.08 19.39
C ASP A 86 1.04 -26.41 18.62
N LEU A 87 1.75 -25.39 18.12
CA LEU A 87 3.01 -25.57 17.40
C LEU A 87 4.18 -25.80 18.35
N SER A 88 5.09 -26.69 17.96
CA SER A 88 6.37 -26.88 18.66
C SER A 88 7.24 -25.63 18.59
N ALA A 89 8.21 -25.49 19.50
CA ALA A 89 9.13 -24.34 19.51
C ALA A 89 9.89 -24.16 18.18
N GLN A 90 10.21 -25.26 17.48
CA GLN A 90 10.81 -25.21 16.14
C GLN A 90 9.82 -24.66 15.11
N GLN A 91 8.60 -25.21 15.06
CA GLN A 91 7.54 -24.74 14.16
C GLN A 91 7.15 -23.27 14.42
N GLN A 92 7.22 -22.80 15.67
CA GLN A 92 6.98 -21.40 15.99
C GLN A 92 8.09 -20.50 15.42
N ALA A 93 9.35 -20.93 15.50
CA ALA A 93 10.47 -20.21 14.89
C ALA A 93 10.33 -20.18 13.36
N ASP A 94 9.96 -21.31 12.76
CA ASP A 94 9.69 -21.41 11.32
C ASP A 94 8.50 -20.51 10.93
N CYS A 95 7.42 -20.49 11.72
CA CYS A 95 6.27 -19.61 11.49
C CYS A 95 6.66 -18.13 11.45
N ALA A 96 7.50 -17.69 12.39
CA ALA A 96 8.00 -16.33 12.40
C ALA A 96 8.90 -16.03 11.19
N ALA A 97 9.80 -16.95 10.84
CA ALA A 97 10.69 -16.82 9.69
C ALA A 97 9.91 -16.74 8.38
N PHE A 98 8.93 -17.64 8.17
CA PHE A 98 8.09 -17.65 6.98
C PHE A 98 7.14 -16.46 6.92
N SER A 99 6.58 -15.99 8.04
CA SER A 99 5.76 -14.78 8.06
C SER A 99 6.56 -13.55 7.61
N ALA A 100 7.80 -13.42 8.07
CA ALA A 100 8.71 -12.36 7.64
C ALA A 100 9.14 -12.52 6.18
N PHE A 101 9.42 -13.75 5.73
CA PHE A 101 9.74 -14.07 4.34
C PHE A 101 8.59 -13.70 3.39
N ILE A 102 7.36 -14.14 3.70
CA ILE A 102 6.17 -13.87 2.89
C ILE A 102 5.93 -12.36 2.76
N THR A 103 6.01 -11.64 3.88
CA THR A 103 5.79 -10.18 3.89
C THR A 103 6.88 -9.44 3.12
N SER A 104 8.15 -9.85 3.26
CA SER A 104 9.29 -9.16 2.65
C SER A 104 9.47 -9.46 1.15
N ARG A 105 9.19 -10.69 0.70
CA ARG A 105 9.35 -11.13 -0.70
C ARG A 105 8.05 -11.13 -1.50
N GLY A 106 6.93 -11.48 -0.88
CA GLY A 106 5.62 -11.51 -1.52
C GLY A 106 5.08 -10.12 -1.84
N GLN A 107 5.34 -9.13 -0.99
CA GLN A 107 4.84 -7.76 -1.21
C GLN A 107 5.45 -7.10 -2.47
N PRO A 108 6.79 -7.10 -2.68
CA PRO A 108 7.36 -6.57 -3.92
C PRO A 108 6.90 -7.30 -5.18
N LEU A 109 6.63 -8.61 -5.10
CA LEU A 109 6.10 -9.39 -6.22
C LEU A 109 4.68 -8.96 -6.61
N LEU A 110 3.79 -8.79 -5.63
CA LEU A 110 2.45 -8.23 -5.86
C LEU A 110 2.52 -6.79 -6.38
N ASP A 111 3.45 -5.99 -5.85
CA ASP A 111 3.67 -4.61 -6.30
C ASP A 111 4.06 -4.56 -7.78
N LEU A 112 4.97 -5.45 -8.20
CA LEU A 112 5.39 -5.55 -9.59
C LEU A 112 4.24 -5.93 -10.53
N SER A 113 3.41 -6.91 -10.13
CA SER A 113 2.33 -7.42 -10.96
C SER A 113 1.15 -6.46 -11.05
N LEU A 114 0.73 -5.85 -9.93
CA LEU A 114 -0.47 -5.02 -9.85
C LEU A 114 -0.23 -3.52 -10.11
N TYR A 115 0.92 -2.97 -9.71
CA TYR A 115 1.15 -1.52 -9.69
C TYR A 115 2.26 -1.04 -10.63
N VAL A 116 3.37 -1.78 -10.75
CA VAL A 116 4.52 -1.36 -11.57
C VAL A 116 4.25 -1.60 -13.05
N SER A 117 3.71 -2.76 -13.42
CA SER A 117 3.30 -3.04 -14.79
C SER A 117 2.22 -2.05 -15.23
N SER A 118 2.56 -1.18 -16.18
CA SER A 118 1.68 -0.08 -16.62
C SER A 118 0.37 -0.62 -17.22
N ASP A 119 0.43 -1.70 -17.98
CA ASP A 119 -0.75 -2.28 -18.63
C ASP A 119 -1.72 -2.89 -17.60
N ASN A 120 -1.19 -3.67 -16.65
CA ASN A 120 -1.98 -4.24 -15.56
C ASN A 120 -2.58 -3.13 -14.67
N TYR A 121 -1.79 -2.11 -14.34
CA TYR A 121 -2.24 -1.00 -13.51
C TYR A 121 -3.37 -0.20 -14.18
N LEU A 122 -3.20 0.20 -15.44
CA LEU A 122 -4.15 1.08 -16.13
C LEU A 122 -5.48 0.39 -16.41
N LYS A 123 -5.45 -0.90 -16.79
CA LYS A 123 -6.64 -1.65 -17.21
C LYS A 123 -7.35 -2.37 -16.07
N CYS A 124 -6.62 -2.85 -15.06
CA CYS A 124 -7.20 -3.66 -13.99
C CYS A 124 -7.17 -2.92 -12.64
N THR A 125 -5.98 -2.64 -12.10
CA THR A 125 -5.80 -2.19 -10.72
C THR A 125 -6.39 -0.80 -10.47
N ARG A 126 -6.20 0.15 -11.39
CA ARG A 126 -6.74 1.50 -11.27
C ARG A 126 -8.27 1.50 -11.30
N GLN A 127 -8.87 0.63 -12.10
CA GLN A 127 -10.32 0.50 -12.15
C GLN A 127 -10.85 -0.07 -10.82
N ALA A 128 -10.26 -1.16 -10.33
CA ALA A 128 -10.61 -1.73 -9.04
C ALA A 128 -10.48 -0.71 -7.89
N LEU A 129 -9.39 0.08 -7.85
CA LEU A 129 -9.22 1.16 -6.88
C LEU A 129 -10.27 2.26 -7.02
N SER A 130 -10.66 2.61 -8.24
CA SER A 130 -11.71 3.61 -8.48
C SER A 130 -13.07 3.15 -7.98
N ASP A 131 -13.34 1.84 -8.04
CA ASP A 131 -14.60 1.27 -7.56
C ASP A 131 -14.65 1.28 -6.03
N ILE A 132 -13.53 1.03 -5.37
CA ILE A 132 -13.41 0.95 -3.91
C ILE A 132 -13.33 2.34 -3.26
N LEU A 133 -12.52 3.23 -3.81
CA LEU A 133 -12.22 4.52 -3.22
C LEU A 133 -13.31 5.56 -3.52
N THR A 134 -13.70 6.32 -2.51
CA THR A 134 -14.59 7.48 -2.69
C THR A 134 -13.79 8.75 -2.96
N TRP A 135 -14.43 9.73 -3.61
CA TRP A 135 -13.87 11.07 -3.71
C TRP A 135 -13.62 11.65 -2.29
N PRO A 136 -12.49 12.31 -2.03
CA PRO A 136 -11.42 12.74 -2.95
C PRO A 136 -10.26 11.74 -3.12
N ASN A 137 -10.25 10.66 -2.33
CA ASN A 137 -9.13 9.72 -2.25
C ASN A 137 -8.87 8.99 -3.57
N SER A 138 -9.90 8.82 -4.40
CA SER A 138 -9.79 8.18 -5.73
C SER A 138 -8.81 8.87 -6.68
N TRP A 139 -8.54 10.16 -6.49
CA TRP A 139 -7.59 10.90 -7.35
C TRP A 139 -6.15 10.81 -6.86
N ASN A 140 -5.91 10.83 -5.55
CA ASN A 140 -4.56 10.94 -5.01
C ASN A 140 -3.96 9.58 -4.62
N LEU A 141 -4.75 8.72 -3.96
CA LEU A 141 -4.24 7.47 -3.39
C LEU A 141 -3.67 6.51 -4.44
N PRO A 142 -4.32 6.27 -5.61
CA PRO A 142 -3.75 5.34 -6.60
C PRO A 142 -2.35 5.75 -7.08
N HIS A 143 -2.10 7.04 -7.23
CA HIS A 143 -0.77 7.55 -7.61
C HIS A 143 0.25 7.40 -6.48
N GLN A 144 -0.14 7.70 -5.24
CA GLN A 144 0.73 7.52 -4.07
C GLN A 144 1.10 6.04 -3.89
N TRP A 145 0.14 5.14 -4.03
CA TRP A 145 0.37 3.70 -3.91
C TRP A 145 1.24 3.17 -5.03
N ARG A 146 1.01 3.59 -6.28
CA ARG A 146 1.89 3.22 -7.40
C ARG A 146 3.32 3.71 -7.16
N ALA A 147 3.50 4.92 -6.62
CA ALA A 147 4.83 5.43 -6.28
C ALA A 147 5.49 4.65 -5.13
N GLN A 148 4.74 4.30 -4.08
CA GLN A 148 5.24 3.47 -2.97
C GLN A 148 5.59 2.07 -3.43
N ALA A 149 4.75 1.43 -4.24
CA ALA A 149 4.98 0.12 -4.82
C ALA A 149 6.27 0.11 -5.67
N LYS A 150 6.44 1.11 -6.55
CA LYS A 150 7.68 1.28 -7.34
C LYS A 150 8.92 1.37 -6.45
N LYS A 151 8.85 2.15 -5.37
CA LYS A 151 9.95 2.29 -4.39
C LYS A 151 10.24 0.98 -3.66
N ARG A 152 9.21 0.23 -3.25
CA ARG A 152 9.37 -1.08 -2.59
C ARG A 152 10.02 -2.10 -3.51
N SER A 153 9.65 -2.13 -4.79
CA SER A 153 10.18 -3.09 -5.77
C SER A 153 11.46 -2.65 -6.49
N GLU A 154 11.99 -1.46 -6.19
CA GLU A 154 13.12 -0.87 -6.92
C GLU A 154 14.37 -1.77 -6.89
N HIS A 155 14.63 -2.41 -5.75
CA HIS A 155 15.77 -3.30 -5.53
C HIS A 155 15.78 -4.54 -6.45
N LEU A 156 14.64 -4.91 -7.05
CA LEU A 156 14.54 -6.03 -7.98
C LEU A 156 15.08 -5.67 -9.38
N GLY A 157 15.29 -4.37 -9.68
CA GLY A 157 15.87 -3.93 -10.95
C GLY A 157 15.00 -4.25 -12.17
N LEU A 158 13.67 -4.28 -11.97
CA LEU A 158 12.64 -4.57 -12.96
C LEU A 158 11.82 -3.32 -13.33
N SER A 159 12.40 -2.13 -13.17
CA SER A 159 11.78 -0.83 -13.53
C SER A 159 11.39 -0.73 -15.01
N SER A 160 12.00 -1.54 -15.88
CA SER A 160 11.69 -1.65 -17.31
C SER A 160 10.31 -2.23 -17.61
N LEU A 161 9.60 -2.79 -16.62
CA LEU A 161 8.20 -3.20 -16.75
C LEU A 161 7.23 -2.01 -16.78
N ASP A 162 7.71 -0.83 -16.38
CA ASP A 162 6.96 0.42 -16.47
C ASP A 162 7.25 1.09 -17.82
N VAL A 163 6.30 0.95 -18.76
CA VAL A 163 6.44 1.56 -20.10
C VAL A 163 6.50 3.09 -20.00
N ASP A 164 5.87 3.67 -18.98
CA ASP A 164 5.85 5.12 -18.75
C ASP A 164 7.26 5.65 -18.38
N SER A 165 7.95 5.03 -17.42
CA SER A 165 9.30 5.43 -17.01
C SER A 165 10.31 5.26 -18.14
N THR A 166 10.24 4.15 -18.88
CA THR A 166 11.16 3.90 -20.00
C THR A 166 10.97 4.92 -21.13
N GLN A 167 9.75 5.41 -21.37
CA GLN A 167 9.52 6.48 -22.33
C GLN A 167 10.11 7.83 -21.87
N GLU A 168 10.02 8.16 -20.58
CA GLU A 168 10.58 9.38 -20.02
C GLU A 168 12.12 9.36 -19.99
N GLU A 169 12.72 8.23 -19.58
CA GLU A 169 14.17 8.02 -19.61
C GLU A 169 14.71 8.13 -21.05
N ASN A 170 14.04 7.53 -22.02
CA ASN A 170 14.46 7.63 -23.42
C ASN A 170 14.32 9.07 -23.96
N LYS A 171 13.25 9.79 -23.60
CA LYS A 171 13.08 11.20 -24.03
C LYS A 171 14.16 12.11 -23.43
N THR A 172 14.53 11.91 -22.17
CA THR A 172 15.56 12.70 -21.48
C THR A 172 16.97 12.34 -21.96
N ALA A 173 17.27 11.06 -22.14
CA ALA A 173 18.53 10.58 -22.70
C ALA A 173 18.72 11.04 -24.16
N ASP A 174 17.67 10.92 -24.98
CA ASP A 174 17.68 11.44 -26.34
C ASP A 174 17.82 12.96 -26.35
N ALA A 175 17.17 13.72 -25.46
CA ALA A 175 17.33 15.18 -25.41
C ALA A 175 18.77 15.60 -25.09
N GLY A 176 19.45 14.89 -24.17
CA GLY A 176 20.86 15.15 -23.83
C GLY A 176 21.85 14.75 -24.94
N LEU A 177 21.64 13.59 -25.58
CA LEU A 177 22.53 13.07 -26.63
C LEU A 177 22.28 13.74 -27.99
N THR A 178 21.04 14.10 -28.32
CA THR A 178 20.66 14.68 -29.63
C THR A 178 20.94 16.17 -29.75
N ALA A 179 21.28 16.86 -28.65
CA ALA A 179 21.72 18.25 -28.65
C ALA A 179 23.08 18.46 -29.35
N HIS A 180 23.97 17.46 -29.32
CA HIS A 180 25.33 17.57 -29.85
C HIS A 180 25.60 16.73 -31.12
N ILE A 181 24.65 15.90 -31.59
CA ILE A 181 24.87 15.00 -32.73
C ILE A 181 24.13 15.51 -33.99
N PRO A 182 24.84 15.75 -35.12
CA PRO A 182 24.23 16.19 -36.37
C PRO A 182 23.25 15.15 -36.93
N LYS A 183 22.16 15.64 -37.55
CA LYS A 183 21.00 14.83 -37.97
C LYS A 183 21.33 13.63 -38.87
N ALA A 184 22.44 13.68 -39.62
CA ALA A 184 22.89 12.63 -40.54
C ALA A 184 23.60 11.43 -39.88
N LEU A 185 24.14 11.59 -38.66
CA LEU A 185 24.81 10.51 -37.90
C LEU A 185 23.92 9.92 -36.80
N ARG A 186 22.66 10.35 -36.74
CA ARG A 186 21.69 9.77 -35.82
C ARG A 186 21.45 8.33 -36.26
N ARG A 187 21.79 7.38 -35.39
CA ARG A 187 21.44 5.97 -35.59
C ARG A 187 19.94 5.91 -35.91
N PRO A 188 19.51 5.13 -36.93
CA PRO A 188 18.08 4.94 -37.19
C PRO A 188 17.44 4.50 -35.88
N ARG A 189 16.37 5.18 -35.47
CA ARG A 189 15.62 4.88 -34.24
C ARG A 189 15.48 3.37 -34.15
N GLN A 190 16.15 2.75 -33.18
CA GLN A 190 15.94 1.34 -32.91
C GLN A 190 14.44 1.20 -32.70
N THR A 191 13.79 0.41 -33.55
CA THR A 191 12.34 0.31 -33.55
C THR A 191 11.93 -0.13 -32.15
N VAL A 192 10.94 0.58 -31.60
CA VAL A 192 10.43 0.41 -30.24
C VAL A 192 10.18 -1.08 -29.94
N THR A 193 9.74 -1.84 -30.94
CA THR A 193 9.55 -3.30 -30.94
C THR A 193 10.81 -4.13 -30.67
N GLY A 194 11.99 -3.74 -31.21
CA GLY A 194 13.23 -4.52 -31.08
C GLY A 194 13.94 -4.34 -29.73
N LEU A 195 13.83 -3.15 -29.14
CA LEU A 195 14.29 -2.88 -27.77
C LEU A 195 13.31 -3.46 -26.75
N LEU A 196 12.00 -3.27 -26.95
CA LEU A 196 10.97 -3.91 -26.13
C LEU A 196 11.16 -5.43 -26.14
N GLY A 197 11.35 -6.08 -27.30
CA GLY A 197 11.51 -7.54 -27.37
C GLY A 197 12.73 -8.09 -26.61
N ARG A 198 13.90 -7.42 -26.70
CA ARG A 198 15.11 -7.86 -25.98
C ARG A 198 15.02 -7.62 -24.47
N HIS A 199 14.50 -6.46 -24.05
CA HIS A 199 14.27 -6.17 -22.64
C HIS A 199 13.17 -7.06 -22.07
N GLN A 200 12.11 -7.36 -22.82
CA GLN A 200 11.00 -8.21 -22.40
C GLN A 200 11.44 -9.65 -22.14
N GLN A 201 12.30 -10.23 -22.99
CA GLN A 201 12.87 -11.56 -22.72
C GLN A 201 13.76 -11.57 -21.48
N LYS A 202 14.70 -10.61 -21.35
CA LYS A 202 15.58 -10.51 -20.18
C LYS A 202 14.79 -10.26 -18.89
N ASN A 203 13.76 -9.42 -18.96
CA ASN A 203 12.86 -9.15 -17.84
C ASN A 203 12.07 -10.40 -17.48
N ARG A 204 11.61 -11.19 -18.47
CA ARG A 204 10.90 -12.45 -18.22
C ARG A 204 11.79 -13.45 -17.47
N PHE A 205 13.02 -13.69 -17.90
CA PHE A 205 13.95 -14.56 -17.17
C PHE A 205 14.21 -14.08 -15.72
N ARG A 206 14.30 -12.76 -15.51
CA ARG A 206 14.46 -12.20 -14.16
C ARG A 206 13.18 -12.33 -13.34
N LEU A 207 12.02 -12.12 -13.94
CA LEU A 207 10.73 -12.32 -13.30
C LEU A 207 10.58 -13.78 -12.88
N ASP A 208 10.88 -14.71 -13.79
CA ASP A 208 10.84 -16.16 -13.53
C ASP A 208 11.78 -16.53 -12.37
N ALA A 209 12.99 -15.96 -12.31
CA ALA A 209 13.91 -16.16 -11.18
C ALA A 209 13.35 -15.62 -9.85
N VAL A 210 12.81 -14.40 -9.83
CA VAL A 210 12.27 -13.79 -8.60
C VAL A 210 10.97 -14.49 -8.15
N THR A 211 10.17 -15.03 -9.08
CA THR A 211 9.01 -15.86 -8.73
C THR A 211 9.44 -17.18 -8.13
N GLU A 212 10.45 -17.83 -8.71
CA GLU A 212 10.95 -19.11 -8.22
C GLU A 212 11.52 -18.94 -6.80
N ASP A 213 12.34 -17.89 -6.59
CA ASP A 213 12.89 -17.52 -5.28
C ASP A 213 11.81 -17.36 -4.18
N PHE A 214 10.56 -17.07 -4.55
CA PHE A 214 9.43 -16.93 -3.63
C PHE A 214 8.60 -18.20 -3.49
N PHE A 215 8.29 -18.87 -4.60
CA PHE A 215 7.41 -20.02 -4.59
C PHE A 215 8.12 -21.31 -4.18
N GLU A 216 9.39 -21.51 -4.53
CA GLU A 216 10.16 -22.71 -4.20
C GLU A 216 10.18 -22.97 -2.68
N PRO A 217 10.53 -22.00 -1.80
CA PRO A 217 10.53 -22.25 -0.35
C PRO A 217 9.13 -22.52 0.22
N LEU A 218 8.07 -21.98 -0.38
CA LEU A 218 6.69 -22.21 0.05
C LEU A 218 6.19 -23.59 -0.36
N ASP A 219 6.54 -24.04 -1.56
CA ASP A 219 6.19 -25.36 -2.08
C ASP A 219 6.96 -26.46 -1.34
N GLU A 220 8.24 -26.25 -1.05
CA GLU A 220 9.04 -27.15 -0.20
C GLU A 220 8.45 -27.29 1.20
N MET A 221 8.03 -26.18 1.81
CA MET A 221 7.46 -26.20 3.16
C MET A 221 6.09 -26.89 3.19
N LEU A 222 5.24 -26.64 2.18
CA LEU A 222 3.94 -27.29 2.01
C LEU A 222 4.11 -28.79 1.82
N GLY A 223 5.02 -29.21 0.92
CA GLY A 223 5.32 -30.61 0.66
C GLY A 223 4.08 -31.44 0.34
N GLU A 224 3.76 -32.40 1.23
CA GLU A 224 2.54 -33.23 1.16
C GLU A 224 1.57 -32.95 2.33
N LYS A 225 1.77 -31.86 3.05
CA LYS A 225 0.99 -31.51 4.24
C LYS A 225 -0.28 -30.75 3.86
N ASN A 226 -1.25 -30.74 4.78
CA ASN A 226 -2.51 -29.99 4.62
C ASN A 226 -2.32 -28.48 4.85
N TRP A 227 -1.38 -28.11 5.72
CA TRP A 227 -0.96 -26.74 6.02
C TRP A 227 0.57 -26.66 5.99
N LEU A 228 1.16 -25.47 5.92
CA LEU A 228 2.60 -25.29 5.76
C LEU A 228 3.40 -25.95 6.89
N LEU A 229 2.99 -25.73 8.15
CA LEU A 229 3.79 -26.11 9.32
C LEU A 229 3.24 -27.32 10.08
N GLY A 230 1.94 -27.62 9.98
CA GLY A 230 1.31 -28.69 10.76
C GLY A 230 -0.05 -29.14 10.23
N ASP A 231 -0.87 -29.72 11.12
CA ASP A 231 -2.20 -30.25 10.79
C ASP A 231 -3.32 -29.20 10.92
N HIS A 232 -3.04 -28.07 11.58
CA HIS A 232 -3.94 -26.95 11.78
C HIS A 232 -3.41 -25.68 11.11
N ALA A 233 -4.32 -24.76 10.79
CA ALA A 233 -3.97 -23.47 10.19
C ALA A 233 -3.14 -22.63 11.17
N SER A 234 -1.99 -22.14 10.71
CA SER A 234 -1.11 -21.22 11.44
C SER A 234 -1.27 -19.77 10.96
N SER A 235 -0.69 -18.81 11.69
CA SER A 235 -0.67 -17.41 11.23
C SER A 235 0.09 -17.23 9.91
N ALA A 236 1.12 -18.05 9.66
CA ALA A 236 1.87 -18.03 8.40
C ALA A 236 1.03 -18.55 7.23
N ASP A 237 0.16 -19.55 7.45
CA ASP A 237 -0.78 -20.04 6.43
C ASP A 237 -1.77 -18.94 6.04
N CYS A 238 -2.26 -18.17 7.01
CA CYS A 238 -3.16 -17.05 6.77
C CYS A 238 -2.51 -16.01 5.84
N LEU A 239 -1.24 -15.67 6.10
CA LEU A 239 -0.46 -14.79 5.23
C LEU A 239 -0.26 -15.41 3.85
N ALA A 240 0.21 -16.65 3.76
CA ALA A 240 0.47 -17.32 2.50
C ALA A 240 -0.79 -17.34 1.61
N ILE A 241 -1.94 -17.71 2.16
CA ILE A 241 -3.22 -17.73 1.42
C ILE A 241 -3.64 -16.33 1.00
N GLY A 242 -3.48 -15.31 1.87
CA GLY A 242 -3.78 -13.92 1.52
C GLY A 242 -2.96 -13.40 0.34
N TYR A 243 -1.65 -13.67 0.33
CA TYR A 243 -0.77 -13.29 -0.79
C TYR A 243 -1.07 -14.12 -2.04
N LEU A 244 -1.13 -15.45 -1.94
CA LEU A 244 -1.35 -16.35 -3.08
C LEU A 244 -2.71 -16.13 -3.74
N ALA A 245 -3.77 -15.87 -2.96
CA ALA A 245 -5.09 -15.55 -3.51
C ALA A 245 -5.03 -14.31 -4.41
N LEU A 246 -4.34 -13.24 -3.98
CA LEU A 246 -4.15 -12.05 -4.82
C LEU A 246 -3.22 -12.29 -6.02
N MET A 247 -2.30 -13.25 -5.95
CA MET A 247 -1.48 -13.62 -7.09
C MET A 247 -2.27 -14.40 -8.15
N GLN A 248 -3.31 -15.14 -7.75
CA GLN A 248 -4.05 -16.07 -8.61
C GLN A 248 -5.34 -15.49 -9.20
N THR A 249 -6.14 -14.80 -8.38
CA THR A 249 -7.52 -14.42 -8.74
C THR A 249 -7.59 -13.31 -9.79
N PRO A 250 -6.78 -12.23 -9.74
CA PRO A 250 -6.87 -11.15 -10.72
C PRO A 250 -6.64 -11.62 -12.15
N ALA A 251 -7.60 -11.35 -13.04
CA ALA A 251 -7.45 -11.53 -14.48
C ALA A 251 -6.64 -10.36 -15.06
N LEU A 252 -5.32 -10.45 -14.94
CA LEU A 252 -4.38 -9.45 -15.45
C LEU A 252 -4.05 -9.70 -16.93
N GLU A 253 -3.71 -8.63 -17.64
CA GLU A 253 -3.27 -8.69 -19.04
C GLU A 253 -1.94 -9.42 -19.19
N HIS A 254 -1.00 -9.12 -18.29
CA HIS A 254 0.26 -9.85 -18.15
C HIS A 254 0.21 -10.70 -16.88
N GLY A 255 -0.27 -11.94 -17.04
CA GLY A 255 -0.46 -12.91 -15.96
C GLY A 255 0.77 -13.74 -15.58
N TRP A 256 1.99 -13.24 -15.77
CA TRP A 256 3.24 -14.01 -15.56
C TRP A 256 3.33 -14.66 -14.17
N LEU A 257 2.86 -13.98 -13.12
CA LEU A 257 2.89 -14.48 -11.75
C LEU A 257 1.93 -15.66 -11.55
N ARG A 258 0.72 -15.56 -12.13
CA ARG A 258 -0.28 -16.63 -12.12
C ARG A 258 0.15 -17.81 -12.99
N GLU A 259 0.71 -17.52 -14.16
CA GLU A 259 1.23 -18.54 -15.08
C GLU A 259 2.37 -19.33 -14.44
N SER A 260 3.37 -18.65 -13.85
CA SER A 260 4.49 -19.28 -13.15
C SER A 260 4.00 -20.21 -12.03
N LEU A 261 3.03 -19.75 -11.22
CA LEU A 261 2.47 -20.58 -10.15
C LEU A 261 1.76 -21.84 -10.70
N GLN A 262 1.04 -21.71 -11.82
CA GLN A 262 0.34 -22.84 -12.43
C GLN A 262 1.27 -23.83 -13.13
N THR A 263 2.37 -23.36 -13.73
CA THR A 263 3.30 -24.21 -14.46
C THR A 263 4.34 -24.88 -13.57
N ASN A 264 4.90 -24.12 -12.62
CA ASN A 264 6.03 -24.58 -11.81
C ASN A 264 5.56 -25.22 -10.50
N HIS A 265 4.55 -24.64 -9.84
CA HIS A 265 4.10 -25.05 -8.50
C HIS A 265 2.60 -25.36 -8.44
N ALA A 266 2.17 -26.36 -9.24
CA ALA A 266 0.77 -26.75 -9.33
C ALA A 266 0.17 -27.19 -7.97
N ARG A 267 0.98 -27.71 -7.04
CA ARG A 267 0.54 -28.09 -5.69
C ARG A 267 0.14 -26.86 -4.88
N LEU A 268 1.00 -25.86 -4.84
CA LEU A 268 0.72 -24.59 -4.17
C LEU A 268 -0.48 -23.86 -4.79
N ASP A 269 -0.62 -23.89 -6.12
CA ASP A 269 -1.77 -23.33 -6.83
C ASP A 269 -3.09 -24.01 -6.40
N THR A 270 -3.14 -25.34 -6.46
CA THR A 270 -4.32 -26.12 -6.08
C THR A 270 -4.67 -25.98 -4.59
N TRP A 271 -3.66 -25.95 -3.72
CA TRP A 271 -3.85 -25.71 -2.29
C TRP A 271 -4.53 -24.37 -2.04
N ALA A 272 -3.98 -23.27 -2.54
CA ALA A 272 -4.56 -21.94 -2.33
C ALA A 272 -5.95 -21.79 -3.00
N LYS A 273 -6.18 -22.37 -4.18
CA LYS A 273 -7.50 -22.41 -4.84
C LYS A 273 -8.56 -23.16 -4.06
N SER A 274 -8.18 -24.21 -3.33
CA SER A 274 -9.11 -24.96 -2.48
C SER A 274 -9.47 -24.18 -1.21
N ARG A 275 -8.50 -23.52 -0.58
CA ARG A 275 -8.68 -22.85 0.72
C ARG A 275 -9.28 -21.46 0.64
N ALA A 276 -8.91 -20.67 -0.37
CA ALA A 276 -9.43 -19.31 -0.53
C ALA A 276 -10.99 -19.25 -0.55
N PRO A 277 -11.72 -20.07 -1.33
CA PRO A 277 -13.18 -20.02 -1.34
C PRO A 277 -13.83 -20.56 -0.06
N GLU A 278 -13.20 -21.51 0.65
CA GLU A 278 -13.70 -22.00 1.94
C GLU A 278 -13.76 -20.87 2.99
N VAL A 279 -12.79 -19.96 2.93
CA VAL A 279 -12.64 -18.87 3.90
C VAL A 279 -13.32 -17.59 3.44
N PHE A 280 -13.12 -17.17 2.19
CA PHE A 280 -13.66 -15.91 1.70
C PHE A 280 -15.11 -16.05 1.22
N GLY A 281 -15.54 -17.26 0.84
CA GLY A 281 -16.86 -17.53 0.29
C GLY A 281 -17.05 -16.99 -1.12
N PRO A 282 -18.30 -16.86 -1.60
CA PRO A 282 -18.60 -16.43 -2.95
C PRO A 282 -18.19 -14.96 -3.20
N PRO A 283 -17.93 -14.57 -4.46
CA PRO A 283 -17.59 -13.19 -4.80
C PRO A 283 -18.72 -12.23 -4.39
N VAL A 284 -18.33 -11.09 -3.83
CA VAL A 284 -19.28 -10.11 -3.29
C VAL A 284 -19.37 -8.87 -4.20
N ASP A 285 -20.59 -8.36 -4.42
CA ASP A 285 -20.79 -7.10 -5.16
C ASP A 285 -20.25 -5.91 -4.33
N VAL A 286 -19.25 -5.22 -4.88
CA VAL A 286 -18.60 -4.05 -4.30
C VAL A 286 -19.62 -2.97 -3.91
N SER A 287 -20.66 -2.80 -4.72
CA SER A 287 -21.66 -1.74 -4.52
C SER A 287 -22.61 -2.01 -3.34
N GLU A 288 -22.84 -3.29 -3.02
CA GLU A 288 -23.65 -3.73 -1.87
C GLU A 288 -22.87 -3.53 -0.56
N VAL A 289 -21.62 -4.01 -0.54
CA VAL A 289 -20.71 -3.93 0.61
C VAL A 289 -20.40 -2.48 1.03
N LEU A 290 -20.29 -1.58 0.04
CA LEU A 290 -20.08 -0.15 0.27
C LEU A 290 -21.39 0.63 0.54
N GLY A 291 -22.55 -0.03 0.53
CA GLY A 291 -23.85 0.61 0.81
C GLY A 291 -24.32 1.59 -0.27
N ARG A 292 -23.83 1.47 -1.52
CA ARG A 292 -24.19 2.35 -2.64
C ARG A 292 -25.56 2.02 -3.25
N LYS A 293 -26.02 0.77 -3.10
CA LYS A 293 -27.36 0.32 -3.51
C LYS A 293 -28.24 0.10 -2.27
N PRO A 294 -29.31 0.88 -2.04
CA PRO A 294 -30.28 0.59 -0.99
C PRO A 294 -31.21 -0.53 -1.46
N GLY A 295 -31.25 -1.67 -0.76
CA GLY A 295 -32.30 -2.68 -0.96
C GLY A 295 -31.90 -4.14 -1.19
N VAL A 296 -30.63 -4.51 -1.11
CA VAL A 296 -30.22 -5.93 -1.08
C VAL A 296 -29.65 -6.25 0.30
N ALA A 297 -30.45 -6.01 1.34
CA ALA A 297 -30.14 -6.52 2.66
C ALA A 297 -30.56 -7.99 2.71
N SER A 298 -29.74 -8.90 2.17
CA SER A 298 -29.70 -10.34 2.50
C SER A 298 -29.18 -11.22 1.35
N VAL A 299 -28.02 -10.95 0.76
CA VAL A 299 -27.25 -12.09 0.25
C VAL A 299 -26.65 -12.77 1.50
N PRO A 300 -26.80 -14.09 1.70
CA PRO A 300 -26.12 -14.82 2.77
C PRO A 300 -24.62 -14.78 2.47
N SER A 301 -23.99 -13.68 2.87
CA SER A 301 -22.55 -13.49 2.74
C SER A 301 -21.89 -14.33 3.82
N SER A 302 -20.83 -15.04 3.42
CA SER A 302 -20.02 -15.89 4.29
C SER A 302 -19.30 -15.11 5.40
N LEU A 303 -19.19 -13.78 5.25
CA LEU A 303 -18.44 -12.88 6.13
C LEU A 303 -19.40 -11.85 6.76
N PRO A 304 -19.17 -11.45 8.02
CA PRO A 304 -20.03 -10.52 8.75
C PRO A 304 -19.81 -9.07 8.30
N TRP A 305 -20.29 -8.72 7.11
CA TRP A 305 -20.12 -7.38 6.53
C TRP A 305 -20.95 -6.32 7.26
N ARG A 306 -20.35 -5.14 7.43
CA ARG A 306 -21.05 -3.93 7.86
C ARG A 306 -20.67 -2.74 7.00
N VAL A 307 -21.69 -2.00 6.58
CA VAL A 307 -21.54 -0.80 5.75
C VAL A 307 -20.68 0.24 6.49
N PRO A 308 -19.71 0.86 5.79
CA PRO A 308 -18.86 1.88 6.40
C PRO A 308 -19.67 3.13 6.78
N ALA A 309 -19.27 3.80 7.86
CA ALA A 309 -19.91 5.03 8.29
C ALA A 309 -19.75 6.14 7.23
N PRO A 310 -20.78 6.98 6.99
CA PRO A 310 -20.70 8.06 6.02
C PRO A 310 -19.65 9.10 6.45
N ARG A 311 -18.87 9.58 5.48
CA ARG A 311 -17.85 10.62 5.74
C ARG A 311 -18.51 11.96 5.99
N SER A 312 -18.03 12.69 6.99
CA SER A 312 -18.46 14.05 7.27
C SER A 312 -17.75 15.05 6.33
N LEU A 313 -18.40 16.18 6.00
CA LEU A 313 -17.82 17.25 5.19
C LEU A 313 -16.44 17.75 5.68
N PRO A 314 -16.18 17.96 6.99
CA PRO A 314 -14.85 18.39 7.44
C PRO A 314 -13.77 17.33 7.17
N GLN A 315 -14.08 16.04 7.30
CA GLN A 315 -13.13 14.96 7.00
C GLN A 315 -12.75 14.94 5.51
N ILE A 316 -13.72 15.20 4.64
CA ILE A 316 -13.49 15.31 3.19
C ILE A 316 -12.59 16.51 2.88
N LEU A 317 -12.86 17.68 3.45
CA LEU A 317 -12.05 18.88 3.26
C LEU A 317 -10.61 18.67 3.74
N GLN A 318 -10.43 18.05 4.91
CA GLN A 318 -9.11 17.70 5.44
C GLN A 318 -8.37 16.75 4.48
N ALA A 319 -9.05 15.76 3.92
CA ALA A 319 -8.47 14.84 2.95
C ALA A 319 -8.00 15.53 1.65
N VAL A 320 -8.78 16.50 1.15
CA VAL A 320 -8.37 17.31 -0.01
C VAL A 320 -7.12 18.14 0.31
N VAL A 321 -7.14 18.86 1.44
CA VAL A 321 -6.02 19.74 1.84
C VAL A 321 -4.73 18.93 2.01
N GLU A 322 -4.79 17.80 2.72
CA GLU A 322 -3.62 16.95 2.92
C GLU A 322 -3.14 16.33 1.60
N GLY A 323 -4.06 15.94 0.72
CA GLY A 323 -3.73 15.50 -0.64
C GLY A 323 -2.91 16.54 -1.39
N CYS A 324 -3.37 17.79 -1.43
CA CYS A 324 -2.66 18.89 -2.07
C CYS A 324 -1.30 19.18 -1.43
N ILE A 325 -1.21 19.18 -0.09
CA ILE A 325 0.03 19.46 0.63
C ILE A 325 1.06 18.35 0.41
N SER A 326 0.62 17.08 0.41
CA SER A 326 1.49 15.93 0.18
C SER A 326 2.16 15.95 -1.21
N SER A 327 1.54 16.63 -2.17
CA SER A 327 2.08 16.81 -3.53
C SER A 327 3.13 17.91 -3.64
N ILE A 328 3.34 18.73 -2.60
CA ILE A 328 4.32 19.83 -2.62
C ILE A 328 5.74 19.28 -2.33
N PRO A 329 6.71 19.48 -3.23
CA PRO A 329 8.10 19.07 -3.00
C PRO A 329 8.67 19.68 -1.69
N ALA A 330 9.51 18.92 -0.98
CA ALA A 330 10.12 19.24 0.33
C ALA A 330 9.21 19.20 1.57
N ILE A 331 7.94 19.60 1.49
CA ILE A 331 6.98 19.49 2.61
C ILE A 331 6.45 18.05 2.75
N GLY A 332 6.27 17.37 1.61
CA GLY A 332 5.86 15.97 1.55
C GLY A 332 6.93 14.96 1.99
N SER A 333 8.22 15.31 2.03
CA SER A 333 9.28 14.39 2.50
C SER A 333 9.46 14.39 4.03
N LEU A 334 9.05 15.47 4.70
CA LEU A 334 8.95 15.56 6.16
C LEU A 334 7.66 14.91 6.71
N HIS A 335 6.79 14.42 5.82
CA HIS A 335 5.49 13.80 6.17
C HIS A 335 5.59 12.33 6.59
N GLY A 336 6.72 11.66 6.39
CA GLY A 336 6.91 10.28 6.79
C GLY A 336 7.03 10.18 8.31
N ILE A 337 6.04 9.60 8.97
CA ILE A 337 6.16 9.23 10.38
C ILE A 337 7.30 8.20 10.46
N SER A 338 8.37 8.54 11.16
CA SER A 338 9.42 7.60 11.51
C SER A 338 8.83 6.51 12.40
N GLU A 339 9.21 5.26 12.16
CA GLU A 339 8.87 4.12 13.01
C GLU A 339 9.04 4.46 14.50
N ILE A 340 7.99 4.22 15.27
CA ILE A 340 7.99 4.45 16.71
C ILE A 340 8.77 3.32 17.36
N GLY A 341 9.76 3.67 18.17
CA GLY A 341 10.52 2.72 18.97
C GLY A 341 9.62 1.90 19.90
N ASN A 342 10.08 0.69 20.23
CA ASN A 342 9.33 -0.22 21.10
C ASN A 342 8.96 0.43 22.44
N THR A 343 7.66 0.49 22.74
CA THR A 343 7.15 0.93 24.06
C THR A 343 7.27 -0.20 25.09
N HIS A 344 7.58 0.16 26.33
CA HIS A 344 7.86 -0.75 27.44
C HIS A 344 6.62 -1.27 28.20
N GLY A 345 5.41 -0.87 27.82
CA GLY A 345 4.16 -1.34 28.47
C GLY A 345 3.85 -2.82 28.19
N ALA A 346 3.11 -3.47 29.10
CA ALA A 346 2.63 -4.84 28.97
C ALA A 346 1.14 -4.87 28.59
N GLY A 347 0.73 -5.82 27.74
CA GLY A 347 -0.68 -6.07 27.38
C GLY A 347 -1.40 -4.87 26.73
N ARG A 348 -2.68 -4.68 27.07
CA ARG A 348 -3.57 -3.66 26.47
C ARG A 348 -3.07 -2.22 26.65
N GLU A 349 -2.35 -1.95 27.74
CA GLU A 349 -1.76 -0.62 28.00
C GLU A 349 -0.67 -0.26 27.00
N ARG A 350 0.10 -1.25 26.53
CA ARG A 350 1.13 -1.05 25.48
C ARG A 350 0.53 -0.45 24.21
N TYR A 351 -0.60 -1.00 23.77
CA TYR A 351 -1.29 -0.56 22.56
C TYR A 351 -1.90 0.83 22.78
N ARG A 352 -2.51 1.06 23.95
CA ARG A 352 -3.06 2.38 24.31
C ARG A 352 -1.98 3.46 24.36
N GLU A 353 -0.81 3.17 24.93
CA GLU A 353 0.32 4.10 24.96
C GLU A 353 0.84 4.42 23.56
N LYS A 354 1.01 3.40 22.71
CA LYS A 354 1.39 3.60 21.30
C LYS A 354 0.37 4.49 20.58
N GLN A 355 -0.93 4.23 20.76
CA GLN A 355 -1.99 5.07 20.20
C GLN A 355 -1.92 6.50 20.70
N LEU A 356 -1.69 6.72 22.00
CA LEU A 356 -1.58 8.07 22.56
C LEU A 356 -0.36 8.83 22.04
N GLN A 357 0.77 8.15 21.88
CA GLN A 357 1.97 8.72 21.26
C GLN A 357 1.69 9.12 19.81
N LEU A 358 1.04 8.24 19.05
CA LEU A 358 0.62 8.51 17.67
C LEU A 358 -0.36 9.67 17.58
N ALA A 359 -1.38 9.71 18.43
CA ALA A 359 -2.35 10.79 18.46
C ALA A 359 -1.69 12.13 18.80
N ARG A 360 -0.66 12.15 19.65
CA ARG A 360 0.15 13.36 19.92
C ARG A 360 0.94 13.78 18.69
N LEU A 361 1.60 12.83 18.01
CA LEU A 361 2.34 13.12 16.77
C LEU A 361 1.40 13.62 15.67
N GLN A 362 0.23 13.00 15.49
CA GLN A 362 -0.79 13.45 14.54
C GLN A 362 -1.29 14.86 14.88
N ARG A 363 -1.58 15.17 16.14
CA ARG A 363 -1.97 16.53 16.54
C ARG A 363 -0.86 17.55 16.28
N GLN A 364 0.39 17.20 16.53
CA GLN A 364 1.53 18.05 16.18
C GLN A 364 1.58 18.28 14.67
N ARG A 365 1.39 17.23 13.86
CA ARG A 365 1.31 17.34 12.40
C ARG A 365 0.17 18.25 11.95
N ASP A 366 -1.03 18.09 12.49
CA ASP A 366 -2.18 18.95 12.18
C ASP A 366 -1.90 20.41 12.54
N ALA A 367 -1.23 20.66 13.67
CA ALA A 367 -0.80 22.01 14.05
C ALA A 367 0.23 22.58 13.06
N TYR A 368 1.24 21.78 12.66
CA TYR A 368 2.20 22.18 11.64
C TYR A 368 1.54 22.46 10.28
N LEU A 369 0.58 21.63 9.86
CA LEU A 369 -0.20 21.83 8.65
C LEU A 369 -1.01 23.14 8.73
N GLY A 370 -1.63 23.42 9.88
CA GLY A 370 -2.32 24.68 10.13
C GLY A 370 -1.38 25.89 9.99
N VAL A 371 -0.17 25.80 10.54
CA VAL A 371 0.85 26.86 10.42
C VAL A 371 1.27 27.03 8.95
N VAL A 372 1.60 25.96 8.24
CA VAL A 372 2.00 26.03 6.82
C VAL A 372 0.87 26.57 5.94
N ALA A 373 -0.36 26.13 6.15
CA ALA A 373 -1.51 26.66 5.42
C ALA A 373 -1.71 28.17 5.70
N SER A 374 -1.52 28.60 6.96
CA SER A 374 -1.60 30.02 7.33
C SER A 374 -0.46 30.85 6.72
N THR A 375 0.76 30.31 6.61
CA THR A 375 1.87 31.04 6.00
C THR A 375 1.72 31.12 4.48
N VAL A 376 1.25 30.07 3.82
CA VAL A 376 0.98 30.08 2.37
C VAL A 376 -0.15 31.06 2.03
N THR A 377 -1.24 31.06 2.81
CA THR A 377 -2.35 31.99 2.59
C THR A 377 -1.96 33.45 2.83
N THR A 378 -1.17 33.73 3.88
CA THR A 378 -0.66 35.08 4.13
C THR A 378 0.33 35.54 3.06
N MET A 379 1.27 34.69 2.63
CA MET A 379 2.18 35.00 1.52
C MET A 379 1.42 35.24 0.20
N GLY A 380 0.42 34.42 -0.10
CA GLY A 380 -0.42 34.58 -1.29
C GLY A 380 -1.21 35.90 -1.27
N LEU A 381 -1.77 36.26 -0.12
CA LEU A 381 -2.49 37.52 0.07
C LEU A 381 -1.56 38.72 -0.06
N VAL A 382 -0.36 38.68 0.54
CA VAL A 382 0.65 39.73 0.40
C VAL A 382 1.10 39.87 -1.05
N ALA A 383 1.36 38.77 -1.76
CA ALA A 383 1.73 38.79 -3.17
C ALA A 383 0.62 39.38 -4.04
N TRP A 384 -0.64 39.04 -3.77
CA TRP A 384 -1.79 39.62 -4.48
C TRP A 384 -1.96 41.12 -4.22
N LEU A 385 -1.78 41.56 -2.96
CA LEU A 385 -1.82 42.98 -2.61
C LEU A 385 -0.67 43.79 -3.25
N VAL A 386 0.51 43.18 -3.38
CA VAL A 386 1.65 43.77 -4.13
C VAL A 386 1.32 43.86 -5.62
N TYR A 387 0.72 42.82 -6.21
CA TYR A 387 0.32 42.80 -7.61
C TYR A 387 -0.73 43.88 -7.95
N GLN A 388 -1.69 44.10 -7.06
CA GLN A 388 -2.70 45.16 -7.17
C GLN A 388 -2.13 46.57 -6.90
N GLY A 389 -0.85 46.67 -6.50
CA GLY A 389 -0.21 47.96 -6.19
C GLY A 389 -0.68 48.60 -4.89
N LEU A 390 -1.41 47.87 -4.04
CA LEU A 390 -1.90 48.36 -2.75
C LEU A 390 -0.79 48.40 -1.69
N LEU A 391 0.28 47.62 -1.88
CA LEU A 391 1.47 47.64 -1.03
C LEU A 391 2.67 48.25 -1.78
N PRO A 392 3.28 49.32 -1.27
CA PRO A 392 4.48 49.88 -1.88
C PRO A 392 5.67 48.93 -1.66
N VAL A 393 6.11 48.25 -2.71
CA VAL A 393 7.40 47.55 -2.69
C VAL A 393 8.49 48.62 -2.77
N ARG A 394 8.97 49.07 -1.60
CA ARG A 394 10.19 49.86 -1.51
C ARG A 394 11.34 48.96 -1.98
N SER A 395 11.75 49.13 -3.23
CA SER A 395 13.02 48.60 -3.70
C SER A 395 14.12 49.26 -2.85
N VAL A 396 14.80 48.46 -2.03
CA VAL A 396 16.03 48.92 -1.40
C VAL A 396 16.98 49.24 -2.56
N PRO A 397 17.47 50.48 -2.71
CA PRO A 397 18.40 50.78 -3.77
C PRO A 397 19.60 49.86 -3.59
N ARG A 398 19.80 48.98 -4.57
CA ARG A 398 21.00 48.14 -4.69
C ARG A 398 22.16 49.13 -4.63
N ARG A 399 22.87 49.22 -3.50
CA ARG A 399 24.16 49.92 -3.45
C ARG A 399 25.00 49.22 -4.52
N ARG A 400 25.19 49.88 -5.66
CA ARG A 400 26.20 49.49 -6.63
C ARG A 400 27.51 49.60 -5.89
N GLY A 401 28.01 48.49 -5.36
CA GLY A 401 29.40 48.39 -4.98
C GLY A 401 30.19 48.62 -6.26
N PHE A 402 30.81 49.79 -6.38
CA PHE A 402 31.95 49.91 -7.28
C PHE A 402 32.93 48.84 -6.78
N GLY A 403 33.41 47.97 -7.67
CA GLY A 403 34.42 46.96 -7.34
C GLY A 403 35.71 47.62 -6.82
N GLU A 404 36.82 46.89 -6.78
CA GLU A 404 38.10 47.33 -6.20
C GLU A 404 38.58 48.75 -6.60
N ALA A 405 38.10 49.32 -7.71
CA ALA A 405 38.32 50.71 -8.11
C ALA A 405 37.68 51.78 -7.18
N GLY A 406 36.65 51.45 -6.38
CA GLY A 406 36.03 52.38 -5.41
C GLY A 406 36.86 52.58 -4.14
N VAL A 407 37.67 51.57 -3.78
CA VAL A 407 38.53 51.60 -2.58
C VAL A 407 39.65 52.65 -2.71
N LEU A 408 40.07 52.97 -3.94
CA LEU A 408 41.10 54.00 -4.20
C LEU A 408 40.58 55.44 -4.13
N LEU A 409 39.26 55.66 -4.15
CA LEU A 409 38.65 56.99 -4.11
C LEU A 409 37.90 57.27 -2.79
N GLY A 410 37.95 56.36 -1.82
CA GLY A 410 37.41 56.58 -0.48
C GLY A 410 35.88 56.74 -0.43
N LEU A 411 35.15 55.91 -1.19
CA LEU A 411 33.68 55.79 -1.11
C LEU A 411 33.22 54.36 -0.82
#